data_AF-A0A1B3NIA0-F1
#
_entry.id   AF-A0A1B3NIA0-F1
#
_cell.length_a   1.000
_cell.length_b   1.000
_cell.length_c   1.000
_cell.angle_alpha   90.00
_cell.angle_beta   90.00
_cell.angle_gamma   90.00
#
_symmetry.space_group_name_H-M   'P 1'
#
loop_
_entity.id
_entity.type
_entity.pdbx_description
1 polymer ?
#
loop_
_entity_poly.entity_id
_entity_poly.type
_entity_poly.pdbx_seq_one_letter_code
_entity_poly.pdbx_strand_id
1 'polypeptide(L)'
;MKNESFGSGDDAPQDADLRLYARAWSGAMTADELFLRAETYLAHSLLIGRDPDRSYPEHRLTGHQLSQGALIAARRMALLLSEMPTGLREVLALRIHLHEAMSVLESETTASNAVHMIGAAIKADAERLGVGFLPLAHPRGRGH
;
A
#
# COMPACT_ATOMS: atom_id res chain seq x y z
N MET A 1 3.42 -43.09 -18.68
CA MET A 1 3.13 -41.71 -18.23
C MET A 1 2.04 -41.15 -19.13
N LYS A 2 0.85 -40.88 -18.57
CA LYS A 2 -0.19 -40.16 -19.30
C LYS A 2 0.23 -38.70 -19.35
N ASN A 3 0.36 -38.14 -20.55
CA ASN A 3 0.43 -36.70 -20.73
C ASN A 3 -0.93 -36.14 -20.30
N GLU A 4 -0.98 -35.54 -19.11
CA GLU A 4 -2.09 -34.69 -18.74
C GLU A 4 -2.03 -33.46 -19.65
N SER A 5 -2.91 -33.46 -20.65
CA SER A 5 -3.18 -32.31 -21.50
C SER A 5 -3.78 -31.21 -20.61
N PHE A 6 -2.96 -30.27 -20.15
CA PHE A 6 -3.47 -29.03 -19.58
C PHE A 6 -4.23 -28.26 -20.67
N GLY A 7 -5.53 -28.08 -20.45
CA GLY A 7 -6.40 -27.19 -21.23
C GLY A 7 -7.02 -27.85 -22.46
N SER A 8 -8.21 -28.45 -22.27
CA SER A 8 -9.18 -28.43 -23.36
C SER A 8 -9.62 -26.98 -23.59
N GLY A 9 -9.95 -26.58 -24.82
CA GLY A 9 -10.19 -25.18 -25.21
C GLY A 9 -11.33 -24.43 -24.49
N ASP A 10 -11.95 -25.03 -23.48
CA ASP A 10 -12.98 -24.44 -22.61
C ASP A 10 -12.39 -23.71 -21.38
N ASP A 11 -11.12 -23.96 -21.03
CA ASP A 11 -10.42 -23.30 -19.91
C ASP A 11 -9.59 -22.07 -20.34
N ALA A 12 -9.65 -21.70 -21.62
CA ALA A 12 -8.98 -20.50 -22.10
C ALA A 12 -9.70 -19.22 -21.59
N PRO A 13 -8.97 -18.15 -21.25
CA PRO A 13 -9.58 -16.88 -20.85
C PRO A 13 -10.61 -16.41 -21.87
N GLN A 14 -11.79 -16.04 -21.38
CA GLN A 14 -12.88 -15.58 -22.22
C GLN A 14 -12.71 -14.10 -22.55
N ASP A 15 -13.43 -13.60 -23.56
CA ASP A 15 -13.34 -12.19 -23.98
C ASP A 15 -13.60 -11.21 -22.81
N ALA A 16 -14.51 -11.56 -21.88
CA ALA A 16 -14.76 -10.77 -20.68
C ALA A 16 -13.53 -10.66 -19.77
N ASP A 17 -12.77 -11.75 -19.61
CA ASP A 17 -11.53 -11.79 -18.82
C ASP A 17 -10.45 -10.96 -19.50
N LEU A 18 -10.27 -11.13 -20.82
CA LEU A 18 -9.30 -10.36 -21.59
C LEU A 18 -9.57 -8.85 -21.52
N ARG A 19 -10.84 -8.44 -21.57
CA ARG A 19 -11.24 -7.04 -21.37
C ARG A 19 -10.93 -6.54 -19.95
N LEU A 20 -11.13 -7.38 -18.93
CA LEU A 20 -10.75 -7.03 -17.55
C LEU A 20 -9.24 -6.81 -17.44
N TYR A 21 -8.43 -7.71 -18.01
CA TYR A 21 -6.97 -7.59 -17.98
C TYR A 21 -6.47 -6.37 -18.75
N ALA A 22 -7.05 -6.11 -19.93
CA ALA A 22 -6.71 -4.92 -20.71
C ALA A 22 -7.02 -3.63 -19.94
N ARG A 23 -8.18 -3.56 -19.26
CA ARG A 23 -8.52 -2.43 -18.38
C ARG A 23 -7.53 -2.30 -17.23
N ALA A 24 -7.21 -3.39 -16.55
CA ALA A 24 -6.25 -3.40 -15.45
C ALA A 24 -4.86 -2.90 -15.89
N TRP A 25 -4.37 -3.36 -17.04
CA TRP A 25 -3.12 -2.90 -17.62
C TRP A 25 -3.16 -1.42 -17.99
N SER A 26 -4.22 -0.98 -18.68
CA SER A 26 -4.34 0.42 -19.13
C SER A 26 -4.53 1.42 -17.97
N GLY A 27 -5.09 0.96 -16.85
CA GLY A 27 -5.32 1.77 -15.66
C GLY A 27 -4.21 1.66 -14.62
N ALA A 28 -3.12 0.93 -14.91
CA ALA A 28 -2.00 0.79 -14.00
C ALA A 28 -1.32 2.15 -13.77
N MET A 29 -1.23 2.54 -12.51
CA MET A 29 -0.57 3.78 -12.10
C MET A 29 0.94 3.57 -11.99
N THR A 30 1.71 4.64 -12.17
CA THR A 30 3.15 4.60 -11.93
C THR A 30 3.48 4.53 -10.45
N ALA A 31 4.72 4.15 -10.10
CA ALA A 31 5.16 4.13 -8.71
C ALA A 31 5.04 5.51 -8.05
N ASP A 32 5.41 6.58 -8.75
CA ASP A 32 5.33 7.95 -8.26
C ASP A 32 3.88 8.39 -8.06
N GLU A 33 2.97 8.02 -8.97
CA GLU A 33 1.53 8.32 -8.83
C GLU A 33 0.92 7.60 -7.61
N LEU A 34 1.23 6.31 -7.43
CA LEU A 34 0.77 5.53 -6.28
C LEU A 34 1.31 6.12 -4.97
N PHE A 35 2.60 6.46 -4.95
CA PHE A 35 3.24 7.09 -3.81
C PHE A 35 2.57 8.43 -3.46
N LEU A 36 2.45 9.34 -4.43
CA LEU A 36 1.89 10.66 -4.22
C LEU A 36 0.43 10.60 -3.72
N ARG A 37 -0.37 9.68 -4.27
CA ARG A 37 -1.75 9.46 -3.80
C ARG A 37 -1.79 8.90 -2.38
N ALA A 38 -0.93 7.92 -2.06
CA ALA A 38 -0.85 7.36 -0.72
C ALA A 38 -0.51 8.45 0.31
N GLU A 39 0.52 9.26 0.06
CA GLU A 39 0.93 10.38 0.92
C GLU A 39 -0.20 11.41 1.07
N THR A 40 -0.83 11.79 -0.04
CA THR A 40 -1.92 12.76 -0.04
C THR A 40 -3.10 12.28 0.82
N TYR A 41 -3.50 11.01 0.68
CA TYR A 41 -4.62 10.46 1.44
C TYR A 41 -4.26 10.26 2.92
N LEU A 42 -3.00 9.95 3.22
CA LEU A 42 -2.52 9.91 4.61
C LEU A 42 -2.60 11.30 5.25
N ALA A 43 -2.16 12.34 4.54
CA ALA A 43 -2.28 13.73 4.99
C ALA A 43 -3.75 14.15 5.18
N HIS A 44 -4.64 13.76 4.26
CA HIS A 44 -6.08 14.02 4.40
C HIS A 44 -6.67 13.33 5.63
N SER A 45 -6.29 12.07 5.91
CA SER A 45 -6.73 11.36 7.11
C SER A 45 -6.38 12.15 8.39
N LEU A 46 -5.14 12.65 8.47
CA LEU A 46 -4.67 13.44 9.62
C LEU A 46 -5.38 14.79 9.72
N LEU A 47 -5.64 15.47 8.60
CA LEU A 47 -6.32 16.76 8.58
C LEU A 47 -7.79 16.64 9.00
N ILE A 48 -8.51 15.66 8.43
CA ILE A 48 -9.91 15.40 8.76
C ILE A 48 -10.03 14.90 10.21
N GLY A 49 -9.09 14.07 10.66
CA GLY A 49 -9.07 13.49 12.01
C GLY A 49 -8.90 14.52 13.14
N ARG A 50 -8.55 15.78 12.84
CA ARG A 50 -8.50 16.87 13.84
C ARG A 50 -9.87 17.28 14.37
N ASP A 51 -10.92 17.00 13.62
CA ASP A 51 -12.31 17.31 14.00
C ASP A 51 -13.20 16.08 13.71
N PRO A 52 -13.12 15.03 14.56
CA PRO A 52 -13.78 13.76 14.31
C PRO A 52 -15.30 13.85 14.37
N ASP A 53 -15.83 14.81 15.12
CA ASP A 53 -17.27 15.00 15.35
C ASP A 53 -17.93 15.85 14.25
N ARG A 54 -17.14 16.49 13.39
CA ARG A 54 -17.64 17.20 12.22
C ARG A 54 -18.52 16.30 11.36
N SER A 55 -19.72 16.77 11.05
CA SER A 55 -20.62 16.09 10.11
C SER A 55 -20.33 16.53 8.67
N TYR A 56 -20.39 15.58 7.74
CA TYR A 56 -20.33 15.80 6.29
C TYR A 56 -21.64 15.30 5.67
N PRO A 57 -22.71 16.13 5.66
CA PRO A 57 -24.07 15.70 5.33
C PRO A 57 -24.21 15.13 3.91
N GLU A 58 -23.51 15.70 2.94
CA GLU A 58 -23.46 15.26 1.55
C GLU A 58 -22.90 13.83 1.40
N HIS A 59 -22.07 13.41 2.35
CA HIS A 59 -21.47 12.08 2.38
C HIS A 59 -22.15 11.14 3.38
N ARG A 60 -23.04 11.65 4.24
CA ARG A 60 -23.67 10.92 5.35
C ARG A 60 -22.66 10.24 6.28
N LEU A 61 -21.51 10.88 6.47
CA LEU A 61 -20.41 10.36 7.30
C LEU A 61 -19.91 11.43 8.28
N THR A 62 -19.32 10.98 9.38
CA THR A 62 -18.60 11.85 10.32
C THR A 62 -17.15 12.07 9.89
N GLY A 63 -16.49 13.06 10.47
CA GLY A 63 -15.05 13.31 10.30
C GLY A 63 -14.22 12.09 10.67
N HIS A 64 -14.59 11.40 11.75
CA HIS A 64 -13.95 10.13 12.11
C HIS A 64 -14.04 9.09 10.98
N GLN A 65 -15.23 8.88 10.42
CA GLN A 65 -15.44 7.90 9.35
C GLN A 65 -14.72 8.29 8.05
N LEU A 66 -14.71 9.56 7.68
CA LEU A 66 -13.99 10.04 6.50
C LEU A 66 -12.47 9.99 6.67
N SER A 67 -11.96 10.29 7.87
CA SER A 67 -10.54 10.12 8.21
C SER A 67 -10.12 8.65 8.04
N GLN A 68 -10.90 7.72 8.58
CA GLN A 68 -10.68 6.28 8.35
C GLN A 68 -10.80 5.88 6.88
N GLY A 69 -11.74 6.47 6.13
CA GLY A 69 -11.88 6.27 4.69
C GLY A 69 -10.63 6.70 3.91
N ALA A 70 -10.07 7.87 4.24
CA ALA A 70 -8.83 8.36 3.65
C ALA A 70 -7.65 7.43 3.97
N LEU A 71 -7.60 6.91 5.20
CA LEU A 71 -6.58 5.96 5.63
C LEU A 71 -6.67 4.61 4.87
N ILE A 72 -7.89 4.10 4.68
CA ILE A 72 -8.14 2.92 3.83
C ILE A 72 -7.68 3.18 2.38
N ALA A 73 -7.96 4.36 1.84
CA ALA A 73 -7.50 4.73 0.50
C ALA A 73 -5.97 4.82 0.41
N ALA A 74 -5.31 5.40 1.42
CA ALA A 74 -3.85 5.47 1.50
C ALA A 74 -3.22 4.07 1.50
N ARG A 75 -3.72 3.17 2.36
CA ARG A 75 -3.27 1.77 2.44
C ARG A 75 -3.39 1.05 1.10
N ARG A 76 -4.50 1.25 0.37
CA ARG A 76 -4.69 0.63 -0.95
C ARG A 76 -3.62 1.07 -1.95
N MET A 77 -3.30 2.36 -2.00
CA MET A 77 -2.26 2.87 -2.88
C MET A 77 -0.87 2.35 -2.47
N ALA A 78 -0.59 2.30 -1.16
CA ALA A 78 0.68 1.76 -0.64
C ALA A 78 0.84 0.25 -0.92
N LEU A 79 -0.24 -0.52 -0.84
CA LEU A 79 -0.24 -1.95 -1.20
C LEU A 79 -0.01 -2.15 -2.69
N LEU A 80 -0.68 -1.39 -3.56
CA LEU A 80 -0.43 -1.44 -5.00
C LEU A 80 1.02 -1.07 -5.32
N LEU A 81 1.56 -0.03 -4.67
CA LEU A 81 2.99 0.31 -4.82
C LEU A 81 3.86 -0.87 -4.38
N SER A 82 3.50 -1.57 -3.30
CA SER A 82 4.26 -2.71 -2.75
C SER A 82 4.19 -3.95 -3.63
N GLU A 83 3.10 -4.16 -4.35
CA GLU A 83 2.95 -5.30 -5.27
C GLU A 83 3.83 -5.18 -6.51
N MET A 84 4.18 -3.96 -6.95
CA MET A 84 4.98 -3.76 -8.16
C MET A 84 6.37 -4.42 -8.01
N PRO A 85 6.73 -5.45 -8.78
CA PRO A 85 8.11 -5.94 -8.77
C PRO A 85 9.05 -4.85 -9.27
N THR A 86 10.13 -4.56 -8.55
CA THR A 86 11.07 -3.51 -8.96
C THR A 86 12.52 -3.96 -8.79
N GLY A 87 13.34 -3.55 -9.74
CA GLY A 87 14.81 -3.57 -9.64
C GLY A 87 15.39 -2.17 -9.42
N LEU A 88 14.55 -1.18 -9.12
CA LEU A 88 14.93 0.21 -8.98
C LEU A 88 14.99 0.61 -7.51
N ARG A 89 16.10 1.22 -7.09
CA ARG A 89 16.32 1.66 -5.71
C ARG A 89 15.39 2.82 -5.33
N GLU A 90 15.02 3.64 -6.31
CA GLU A 90 14.12 4.77 -6.17
C GLU A 90 12.74 4.29 -5.68
N VAL A 91 12.21 3.22 -6.29
CA VAL A 91 10.92 2.64 -5.89
C VAL A 91 10.99 2.01 -4.50
N LEU A 92 12.12 1.37 -4.14
CA LEU A 92 12.34 0.88 -2.78
C LEU A 92 12.33 2.04 -1.76
N ALA A 93 12.96 3.17 -2.08
CA ALA A 93 12.96 4.34 -1.22
C ALA A 93 11.54 4.89 -0.98
N LEU A 94 10.70 4.94 -2.02
CA LEU A 94 9.29 5.34 -1.89
C LEU A 94 8.50 4.41 -0.96
N ARG A 95 8.71 3.09 -1.05
CA ARG A 95 8.07 2.11 -0.15
C ARG A 95 8.52 2.29 1.29
N ILE A 96 9.82 2.44 1.52
CA ILE A 96 10.39 2.69 2.85
C ILE A 96 9.76 3.93 3.45
N HIS A 97 9.70 5.02 2.70
CA HIS A 97 9.09 6.27 3.15
C HIS A 97 7.63 6.07 3.59
N LEU A 98 6.80 5.44 2.77
CA LEU A 98 5.40 5.19 3.14
C LEU A 98 5.28 4.26 4.35
N HIS A 99 6.11 3.23 4.43
CA HIS A 99 6.12 2.32 5.57
C HIS A 99 6.45 3.06 6.86
N GLU A 100 7.46 3.93 6.85
CA GLU A 100 7.83 4.75 8.01
C GLU A 100 6.71 5.73 8.38
N ALA A 101 6.15 6.44 7.40
CA ALA A 101 5.05 7.39 7.61
C ALA A 101 3.80 6.72 8.19
N MET A 102 3.51 5.47 7.82
CA MET A 102 2.37 4.73 8.35
C MET A 102 2.68 4.06 9.70
N SER A 103 3.91 3.60 9.92
CA SER A 103 4.30 2.89 11.16
C SER A 103 4.27 3.77 12.40
N VAL A 104 4.41 5.09 12.25
CA VAL A 104 4.33 6.04 13.38
C VAL A 104 2.89 6.31 13.84
N LEU A 105 1.89 5.92 13.05
CA LEU A 105 0.49 6.05 13.44
C LEU A 105 0.09 4.83 14.27
N GLU A 106 -0.16 5.04 15.57
CA GLU A 106 -0.44 3.98 16.54
C GLU A 106 -1.63 3.09 16.14
N SER A 107 -2.60 3.64 15.41
CA SER A 107 -3.73 2.89 14.86
C SER A 107 -3.39 2.03 13.65
N GLU A 108 -2.33 2.35 12.87
CA GLU A 108 -2.05 1.63 11.62
C GLU A 108 -1.48 0.24 11.85
N THR A 109 -0.59 0.09 12.83
CA THR A 109 0.05 -1.19 13.14
C THR A 109 -0.89 -2.15 13.87
N THR A 110 -1.91 -1.62 14.54
CA THR A 110 -2.89 -2.41 15.29
C THR A 110 -4.18 -2.68 14.51
N ALA A 111 -4.63 -1.74 13.67
CA ALA A 111 -5.89 -1.86 12.94
C ALA A 111 -5.76 -2.41 11.51
N SER A 112 -4.54 -2.61 10.99
CA SER A 112 -4.35 -3.11 9.62
C SER A 112 -3.09 -3.94 9.42
N ASN A 113 -3.21 -4.98 8.59
CA ASN A 113 -2.06 -5.76 8.13
C ASN A 113 -1.25 -5.06 7.03
N ALA A 114 -1.72 -3.91 6.51
CA ALA A 114 -1.09 -3.24 5.38
C ALA A 114 0.38 -2.88 5.67
N VAL A 115 0.68 -2.33 6.85
CA VAL A 115 2.06 -1.97 7.24
C VAL A 115 2.98 -3.20 7.22
N HIS A 116 2.52 -4.34 7.76
CA HIS A 116 3.29 -5.58 7.74
C HIS A 116 3.55 -6.10 6.32
N MET A 117 2.54 -6.04 5.44
CA MET A 117 2.68 -6.44 4.04
C MET A 117 3.66 -5.54 3.28
N ILE A 118 3.59 -4.22 3.49
CA ILE A 118 4.53 -3.26 2.92
C ILE A 118 5.96 -3.57 3.42
N GLY A 119 6.12 -3.83 4.72
CA GLY A 119 7.41 -4.20 5.30
C GLY A 119 7.99 -5.48 4.71
N ALA A 120 7.15 -6.48 4.42
CA ALA A 120 7.56 -7.71 3.75
C ALA A 120 8.03 -7.45 2.30
N ALA A 121 7.33 -6.59 1.56
CA ALA A 121 7.73 -6.19 0.21
C ALA A 121 9.08 -5.46 0.22
N ILE A 122 9.26 -4.48 1.12
CA ILE A 122 10.53 -3.76 1.33
C ILE A 122 11.69 -4.72 1.57
N LYS A 123 11.50 -5.72 2.44
CA LYS A 123 12.52 -6.71 2.73
C LYS A 123 12.88 -7.52 1.47
N ALA A 124 11.88 -7.99 0.73
CA ALA A 124 12.09 -8.75 -0.49
C ALA A 124 12.80 -7.93 -1.59
N ASP A 125 12.49 -6.64 -1.74
CA ASP A 125 13.18 -5.75 -2.68
C ASP A 125 14.62 -5.47 -2.25
N ALA A 126 14.85 -5.23 -0.96
CA ALA A 126 16.18 -4.95 -0.44
C ALA A 126 17.11 -6.16 -0.63
N GLU A 127 16.61 -7.38 -0.37
CA GLU A 127 17.32 -8.62 -0.68
C GLU A 127 17.66 -8.71 -2.17
N ARG A 128 16.70 -8.45 -3.06
CA ARG A 128 16.92 -8.43 -4.52
C ARG A 128 17.96 -7.39 -4.96
N LEU A 129 18.03 -6.25 -4.27
CA LEU A 129 18.90 -5.12 -4.62
C LEU A 129 20.26 -5.13 -3.89
N GLY A 130 20.51 -6.13 -3.03
CA GLY A 130 21.70 -6.19 -2.19
C GLY A 130 21.79 -5.03 -1.19
N VAL A 131 20.65 -4.51 -0.75
CA VAL A 131 20.56 -3.42 0.23
C VAL A 131 20.40 -4.01 1.62
N GLY A 132 21.33 -3.70 2.53
CA GLY A 132 21.20 -4.04 3.94
C GLY A 132 20.51 -2.93 4.73
N PHE A 133 19.61 -3.30 5.63
CA PHE A 133 19.07 -2.38 6.63
C PHE A 133 19.94 -2.39 7.88
N LEU A 134 20.36 -1.20 8.33
CA LEU A 134 21.02 -1.04 9.61
C LEU A 134 19.96 -0.76 10.68
N PRO A 135 20.03 -1.40 11.87
CA PRO A 135 19.19 -1.03 12.98
C PRO A 135 19.38 0.46 13.28
N LEU A 136 18.29 1.22 13.34
CA LEU A 136 18.35 2.56 13.91
C LEU A 136 18.77 2.42 15.37
N ALA A 137 19.88 3.05 15.74
CA ALA A 137 20.31 3.12 17.12
C ALA A 137 19.18 3.76 17.93
N HIS A 138 18.46 2.96 18.73
CA HIS A 138 17.56 3.51 19.72
C HIS A 138 18.42 4.35 20.68
N PRO A 139 18.17 5.67 20.82
CA PRO A 139 18.73 6.38 21.95
C PRO A 139 18.20 5.68 23.18
N ARG A 140 19.09 5.05 23.95
CA ARG A 140 18.74 4.42 25.23
C ARG A 140 18.01 5.49 26.03
N GLY A 141 16.72 5.26 26.28
CA GLY A 141 15.93 6.13 27.14
C GLY A 141 16.69 6.33 28.44
N ARG A 142 16.90 7.60 28.83
CA ARG A 142 17.37 7.92 30.17
C ARG A 142 16.36 7.37 31.15
N GLY A 143 16.78 6.38 31.94
CA GLY A 143 16.05 6.01 33.14
C GLY A 143 15.97 7.22 34.06
N HIS A 144 14.74 7.56 34.44
CA HIS A 144 14.43 8.40 35.59
C HIS A 144 13.34 7.70 36.38
#